data_AF-A0A1U7DW60-F1
#
_entry.id   AF-A0A1U7DW60-F1
#
_cell.length_a   1.000
_cell.length_b   1.000
_cell.length_c   1.000
_cell.angle_alpha   90.00
_cell.angle_beta   90.00
_cell.angle_gamma   90.00
#
_symmetry.space_group_name_H-M   'P 1'
#
loop_
_entity.id
_entity.type
_entity.pdbx_description
1 polymer ?
#
loop_
_entity_poly.entity_id
_entity_poly.type
_entity_poly.pdbx_seq_one_letter_code
_entity_poly.pdbx_strand_id
1 'polypeptide(L)'
;MSCSQSMGLLLMIDFFEEHGISPKESLGPNMQTLESKIKKRINAVIAIMRDVEKTQTKPTVAMLQSLFEVDEPKKKPLILEKKYAGDKQKEPKFREKKSTNDKP
;
A
#
# COMPACT_ATOMS: atom_id res chain seq x y z
N MET A 1 -33.24 -0.86 20.39
CA MET A 1 -34.34 -0.23 19.61
C MET A 1 -34.90 -1.30 18.69
N SER A 2 -36.18 -1.63 18.80
CA SER A 2 -36.85 -2.60 17.93
C SER A 2 -37.45 -1.83 16.75
N CYS A 3 -37.05 -2.14 15.51
CA CYS A 3 -37.66 -1.55 14.32
C CYS A 3 -38.99 -2.27 14.01
N SER A 4 -39.97 -1.54 13.49
CA SER A 4 -41.17 -2.17 12.93
C SER A 4 -40.80 -3.04 11.73
N GLN A 5 -41.60 -4.09 11.46
CA GLN A 5 -41.35 -4.98 10.33
C GLN A 5 -41.32 -4.22 8.99
N SER A 6 -42.15 -3.17 8.86
CA SER A 6 -42.14 -2.28 7.69
C SER A 6 -40.84 -1.49 7.54
N MET A 7 -40.30 -0.95 8.64
CA MET A 7 -39.01 -0.28 8.63
C MET A 7 -37.86 -1.24 8.32
N GLY A 8 -37.92 -2.47 8.85
CA GLY A 8 -36.94 -3.50 8.50
C GLY A 8 -36.93 -3.84 7.02
N LEU A 9 -38.10 -3.95 6.40
CA LEU A 9 -38.21 -4.20 4.96
C LEU A 9 -37.70 -3.02 4.13
N LEU A 10 -37.98 -1.77 4.54
CA LEU A 10 -37.48 -0.57 3.86
C LEU A 10 -35.95 -0.53 3.87
N LEU A 11 -35.33 -0.76 5.04
CA LEU A 11 -33.88 -0.81 5.17
C LEU A 11 -33.25 -1.90 4.29
N MET A 12 -33.93 -3.04 4.11
CA MET A 12 -33.46 -4.09 3.21
C MET A 12 -33.52 -3.65 1.74
N ILE A 13 -34.59 -2.95 1.33
CA ILE A 13 -34.70 -2.40 -0.03
C ILE A 13 -33.59 -1.38 -0.27
N ASP A 14 -33.43 -0.42 0.66
CA ASP A 14 -32.42 0.63 0.57
C ASP A 14 -31.00 0.02 0.48
N PHE A 15 -30.70 -1.01 1.28
CA PHE A 15 -29.42 -1.72 1.22
C PHE A 15 -29.13 -2.32 -0.17
N PHE A 16 -30.12 -2.97 -0.80
CA PHE A 16 -29.94 -3.56 -2.12
C PHE A 16 -29.77 -2.50 -3.21
N GLU A 17 -30.51 -1.38 -3.13
CA GLU A 17 -30.39 -0.27 -4.07
C GLU A 17 -29.04 0.45 -3.94
N GLU A 18 -28.63 0.80 -2.72
CA GLU A 18 -27.35 1.50 -2.46
C GLU A 18 -26.14 0.69 -2.89
N HIS A 19 -26.18 -0.62 -2.69
CA HIS A 19 -25.07 -1.51 -3.09
C HIS A 19 -25.21 -2.07 -4.51
N GLY A 20 -26.32 -1.79 -5.21
CA GLY A 20 -26.58 -2.29 -6.56
C GLY A 20 -26.64 -3.82 -6.66
N ILE A 21 -27.08 -4.49 -5.59
CA ILE A 21 -27.14 -5.95 -5.50
C ILE A 21 -28.58 -6.40 -5.72
N SER A 22 -28.80 -7.42 -6.55
CA SER A 22 -30.14 -8.00 -6.70
C SER A 22 -30.49 -8.86 -5.47
N PRO A 23 -31.71 -8.75 -4.90
CA PRO A 23 -32.17 -9.63 -3.83
C PRO A 23 -32.21 -11.12 -4.22
N LYS A 24 -32.13 -11.42 -5.52
CA LYS A 24 -32.11 -12.79 -6.08
C LYS A 24 -30.70 -13.28 -6.39
N GLU A 25 -29.68 -12.42 -6.29
CA GLU A 25 -28.29 -12.77 -6.58
C GLU A 25 -27.64 -13.49 -5.40
N SER A 26 -26.93 -14.57 -5.67
CA SER A 26 -26.14 -15.28 -4.66
C SER A 26 -24.76 -14.65 -4.55
N LEU A 27 -24.48 -13.97 -3.45
CA LEU A 27 -23.17 -13.38 -3.13
C LEU A 27 -22.10 -14.44 -2.76
N GLY A 28 -22.44 -15.72 -2.91
CA GLY A 28 -21.63 -16.83 -2.44
C GLY A 28 -21.50 -16.86 -0.92
N PRO A 29 -20.72 -17.80 -0.38
CA PRO A 29 -20.72 -18.07 1.06
C PRO A 29 -20.25 -16.91 1.94
N ASN A 30 -19.51 -15.91 1.44
CA ASN A 30 -18.99 -14.81 2.28
C ASN A 30 -18.61 -13.50 1.52
N MET A 31 -18.96 -13.28 0.24
CA MET A 31 -18.35 -12.25 -0.65
C MET A 31 -16.81 -12.33 -0.82
N GLN A 32 -16.09 -13.02 0.07
CA GLN A 32 -14.63 -13.23 0.09
C GLN A 32 -14.12 -13.88 -1.19
N THR A 33 -14.94 -14.71 -1.85
CA THR A 33 -14.56 -15.33 -3.12
C THR A 33 -14.43 -14.31 -4.24
N LEU A 34 -15.32 -13.31 -4.27
CA LEU A 34 -15.25 -12.22 -5.25
C LEU A 34 -14.04 -11.32 -4.97
N GLU A 35 -13.85 -10.94 -3.70
CA GLU A 35 -12.68 -10.16 -3.27
C GLU A 35 -11.37 -10.86 -3.64
N SER A 36 -11.26 -12.16 -3.37
CA SER A 36 -10.10 -12.97 -3.70
C SER A 36 -9.84 -13.04 -5.22
N LYS A 37 -10.91 -13.14 -6.03
CA LYS A 37 -10.80 -13.10 -7.50
C LYS A 37 -10.34 -11.74 -8.00
N ILE A 38 -10.89 -10.65 -7.45
CA ILE A 38 -10.50 -9.27 -7.81
C ILE A 38 -9.02 -9.03 -7.43
N LYS A 39 -8.60 -9.42 -6.21
CA LYS A 39 -7.22 -9.29 -5.76
C LYS A 39 -6.23 -10.02 -6.67
N LYS A 40 -6.58 -11.25 -7.11
CA LYS A 40 -5.77 -12.01 -8.08
C LYS A 40 -5.67 -11.29 -9.43
N ARG A 41 -6.77 -10.73 -9.93
CA ARG A 41 -6.79 -9.96 -11.20
C ARG A 41 -5.92 -8.70 -11.11
N ILE A 42 -6.02 -7.94 -10.01
CA ILE A 42 -5.19 -6.74 -9.80
C ILE A 42 -3.70 -7.10 -9.76
N ASN A 43 -3.32 -8.16 -9.04
CA ASN A 43 -1.94 -8.62 -9.00
C ASN A 43 -1.42 -9.02 -10.40
N ALA A 44 -2.26 -9.67 -11.20
CA ALA A 44 -1.91 -10.02 -12.58
C ALA A 44 -1.72 -8.77 -13.46
N VAL A 45 -2.61 -7.78 -13.36
CA VAL A 45 -2.48 -6.50 -14.09
C VAL A 45 -1.19 -5.77 -13.70
N ILE A 46 -0.86 -5.70 -12.40
CA ILE A 46 0.40 -5.12 -11.92
C ILE A 46 1.61 -5.86 -12.52
N ALA A 47 1.56 -7.18 -12.57
CA ALA A 47 2.63 -7.99 -13.15
C ALA A 47 2.81 -7.69 -14.65
N ILE A 48 1.71 -7.61 -15.41
CA ILE A 48 1.73 -7.26 -16.84
C ILE A 48 2.28 -5.85 -17.05
N MET A 49 1.79 -4.86 -16.31
CA MET A 49 2.29 -3.48 -16.41
C MET A 49 3.79 -3.41 -16.11
N ARG A 50 4.26 -4.13 -15.09
CA ARG A 50 5.68 -4.18 -14.71
C ARG A 50 6.53 -4.92 -15.76
N ASP A 51 5.97 -5.91 -16.44
CA ASP A 51 6.64 -6.62 -17.54
C ASP A 51 6.77 -5.73 -18.78
N VAL A 52 5.69 -5.06 -19.20
CA VAL A 52 5.71 -4.04 -20.26
C VAL A 52 6.71 -2.93 -19.92
N GLU A 53 6.75 -2.51 -18.65
CA GLU A 53 7.70 -1.50 -18.20
C GLU A 53 9.15 -1.93 -18.44
N LYS A 54 9.49 -3.17 -18.07
CA LYS A 54 10.84 -3.75 -18.19
C LYS A 54 11.25 -4.07 -19.62
N THR A 55 10.34 -4.62 -20.42
CA THR A 55 10.65 -5.15 -21.75
C THR A 55 10.59 -4.09 -22.84
N GLN A 56 9.70 -3.10 -22.72
CA GLN A 56 9.48 -2.10 -23.77
C GLN A 56 9.90 -0.70 -23.30
N THR A 57 9.26 -0.17 -22.26
CA THR A 57 9.39 1.26 -21.97
C THR A 57 10.75 1.65 -21.39
N LYS A 58 11.31 0.86 -20.46
CA LYS A 58 12.63 1.11 -19.85
C LYS A 58 13.78 1.13 -20.87
N PRO A 59 13.95 0.11 -21.74
CA PRO A 59 15.01 0.15 -22.73
C PRO A 59 14.81 1.29 -23.73
N THR A 60 13.57 1.59 -24.16
CA THR A 60 13.32 2.74 -25.05
C THR A 60 13.71 4.06 -24.39
N VAL A 61 13.37 4.26 -23.12
CA VAL A 61 13.78 5.46 -22.38
C VAL A 61 15.31 5.52 -22.26
N ALA A 62 15.97 4.42 -21.93
CA ALA A 62 17.44 4.37 -21.83
C ALA A 62 18.13 4.65 -23.19
N MET A 63 17.59 4.13 -24.28
CA MET A 63 18.07 4.41 -25.64
C MET A 63 17.92 5.89 -25.98
N LEU A 64 16.74 6.49 -25.73
CA LEU A 64 16.52 7.92 -25.97
C LEU A 64 17.45 8.78 -25.11
N GLN A 65 17.64 8.44 -23.84
CA GLN A 65 18.60 9.12 -22.97
C GLN A 65 20.04 9.02 -23.51
N SER A 66 20.43 7.86 -24.03
CA SER A 66 21.75 7.65 -24.65
C SER A 66 21.95 8.49 -25.92
N LEU A 67 20.88 8.71 -26.70
CA LEU A 67 20.93 9.52 -27.93
C LEU A 67 21.02 11.02 -27.65
N PHE A 68 20.40 11.49 -26.57
CA PHE A 68 20.32 12.91 -26.25
C PHE A 68 21.29 13.36 -25.15
N GLU A 69 22.17 12.47 -24.66
CA GLU A 69 23.08 12.71 -23.53
C GLU A 69 22.35 13.33 -22.31
N VAL A 70 21.06 13.02 -22.16
CA VAL A 70 20.27 13.52 -21.04
C VAL A 70 20.68 12.70 -19.83
N ASP A 71 21.41 13.34 -18.91
CA ASP A 71 21.76 12.77 -17.61
C ASP A 71 20.53 12.08 -17.01
N GLU A 72 20.72 10.84 -16.52
CA GLU A 72 19.66 10.11 -15.82
C GLU A 72 19.05 11.04 -14.76
N PRO A 73 17.70 11.17 -14.69
CA PRO A 73 17.08 11.93 -13.62
C PRO A 73 17.55 11.34 -12.29
N LYS A 74 18.37 12.11 -11.54
CA LYS A 74 18.97 11.70 -10.27
C LYS A 74 17.91 10.96 -9.45
N LYS A 75 18.16 9.67 -9.18
CA LYS A 75 17.25 8.81 -8.40
C LYS A 75 16.93 9.55 -7.11
N LYS A 76 15.73 10.12 -7.02
CA LYS A 76 15.26 10.77 -5.82
C LYS A 76 15.28 9.70 -4.73
N PRO A 77 15.96 9.92 -3.59
CA PRO A 77 16.03 8.92 -2.55
C PRO A 77 14.60 8.59 -2.12
N LEU A 78 14.26 7.30 -2.12
CA LEU A 78 12.97 6.83 -1.66
C LEU A 78 12.92 7.12 -0.15
N ILE A 79 12.14 8.13 0.25
CA ILE A 79 11.93 8.47 1.66
C ILE A 79 11.07 7.35 2.25
N LEU A 80 11.74 6.33 2.80
CA LEU A 80 11.07 5.27 3.54
C LEU A 80 10.98 5.72 5.00
N GLU A 81 9.76 5.94 5.51
CA GLU A 81 9.57 6.11 6.95
C GLU A 81 10.10 4.86 7.66
N LYS A 82 11.15 5.02 8.47
CA LYS A 82 11.56 3.99 9.43
C LYS A 82 10.41 3.81 10.40
N LYS A 83 9.59 2.78 10.19
CA LYS A 83 8.75 2.24 11.27
C LYS A 83 9.73 1.71 12.32
N TYR A 84 9.86 2.42 13.44
CA TYR A 84 10.58 1.97 14.61
C TYR A 84 9.84 0.75 15.18
N ALA A 85 10.14 -0.43 14.62
CA ALA A 85 9.76 -1.68 15.22
C ALA A 85 10.73 -1.98 16.37
N GLY A 86 10.25 -1.76 17.59
CA GLY A 86 10.71 -2.47 18.78
C GLY A 86 11.93 -1.88 19.48
N ASP A 87 11.68 -1.31 20.66
CA ASP A 87 12.61 -1.22 21.78
C ASP A 87 13.54 -2.43 21.86
N LYS A 88 14.83 -2.22 21.55
CA LYS A 88 15.92 -2.95 22.20
C LYS A 88 17.06 -1.97 22.45
N GLN A 89 17.37 -1.82 23.72
CA GLN A 89 18.34 -0.89 24.30
C GLN A 89 19.62 -0.76 23.45
N LYS A 90 19.99 0.46 23.10
CA LYS A 90 21.38 0.78 22.78
C LYS A 90 21.84 1.79 23.82
N GLU A 91 22.78 1.34 24.65
CA GLU A 91 23.43 2.16 25.66
C GLU A 91 23.90 3.50 25.06
N PRO A 92 23.80 4.61 25.82
CA PRO A 92 24.27 5.90 25.34
C PRO A 92 25.79 5.83 25.11
N LYS A 93 26.22 6.03 23.86
CA LYS A 93 27.63 5.98 23.42
C LYS A 93 28.51 7.11 23.98
N PHE A 94 27.97 8.00 24.80
CA PHE A 94 28.72 9.12 25.36
C PHE A 94 28.35 9.32 26.83
N ARG A 95 29.37 9.33 27.69
CA ARG A 95 29.28 9.71 29.10
C ARG A 95 30.31 10.81 29.33
N GLU A 96 29.87 11.95 29.83
CA GLU A 96 30.74 13.09 30.11
C GLU A 96 31.82 12.70 31.14
N LYS A 97 33.07 13.08 30.86
CA LYS A 97 34.15 12.98 31.85
C LYS A 97 34.03 14.14 32.82
N LYS A 98 33.80 13.85 34.10
CA LYS A 98 33.98 14.86 35.17
C LYS A 98 35.48 15.16 35.28
N SER A 99 35.86 16.42 35.05
CA SER A 99 37.20 16.91 35.36
C SER A 99 37.33 17.02 36.88
N THR A 100 38.15 16.16 37.48
CA THR A 100 38.71 16.42 38.81
C THR A 100 39.97 17.24 38.61
N ASN A 101 39.92 18.51 39.01
CA ASN A 101 41.10 19.33 39.20
C ASN A 101 41.90 18.74 40.35
N ASP A 102 43.07 18.17 40.07
CA ASP A 102 44.10 17.93 41.07
C ASP A 102 45.47 18.24 40.47
N LYS A 103 46.15 19.23 41.05
CA LYS A 103 47.60 19.37 41.05
C LYS A 103 48.03 20.43 42.08
N PRO A 104 49.23 20.36 42.66
CA PRO A 104 50.09 19.20 42.98
C PRO A 104 50.01 18.78 44.46
#